data_AF-A0A8T6DLC7-F1
#
_entry.id   AF-A0A8T6DLC7-F1
#
_cell.length_a   1.000
_cell.length_b   1.000
_cell.length_c   1.000
_cell.angle_alpha   90.00
_cell.angle_beta   90.00
_cell.angle_gamma   90.00
#
_symmetry.space_group_name_H-M   'P 1'
#
loop_
_entity.id
_entity.type
_entity.pdbx_description
1 polymer ?
#
loop_
_entity_poly.entity_id
_entity_poly.type
_entity_poly.pdbx_seq_one_letter_code
_entity_poly.pdbx_strand_id
1 'polypeptide(L)'
;MSNEQVQEYKGVMVLPGEQDERSVTLSVDAATPSVNISFEEPIEGETEWQADNLTFANRVKYNEAVFTTVGLPKAEIGVTWKFNSSLIDDSLAGVVIAQPNDQRITGEKGFVLTRTD
;
A
#
# COMPACT_ATOMS: atom_id res chain seq x y z
N MET A 1 -3.51 7.28 26.80
CA MET A 1 -2.87 6.16 26.07
C MET A 1 -3.98 5.53 25.26
N SER A 2 -4.28 6.08 24.08
CA SER A 2 -5.30 5.50 23.19
C SER A 2 -4.75 4.18 22.65
N ASN A 3 -5.55 3.13 22.75
CA ASN A 3 -5.35 1.89 22.02
C ASN A 3 -5.63 2.24 20.55
N GLU A 4 -4.61 2.64 19.79
CA GLU A 4 -4.78 2.85 18.35
C GLU A 4 -4.80 1.47 17.69
N GLN A 5 -6.01 1.06 17.33
CA GLN A 5 -6.27 -0.13 16.52
C GLN A 5 -5.62 0.01 15.15
N VAL A 6 -5.19 -1.12 14.60
CA VAL A 6 -4.90 -1.29 13.18
C VAL A 6 -6.02 -0.62 12.38
N GLN A 7 -5.64 0.30 11.49
CA GLN A 7 -6.58 1.01 10.63
C GLN A 7 -6.62 0.34 9.27
N GLU A 8 -7.80 -0.02 8.81
CA GLU A 8 -7.99 -0.61 7.47
C GLU A 8 -8.48 0.45 6.50
N TYR A 9 -7.88 0.47 5.31
CA TYR A 9 -8.25 1.34 4.20
C TYR A 9 -8.54 0.50 2.97
N LYS A 10 -9.73 0.64 2.39
CA LYS A 10 -10.16 -0.14 1.23
C LYS A 10 -10.46 0.75 0.03
N GLY A 11 -10.25 0.22 -1.16
CA GLY A 11 -10.59 0.87 -2.41
C GLY A 11 -10.14 0.04 -3.61
N VAL A 12 -9.91 0.71 -4.73
CA VAL A 12 -9.41 0.10 -5.96
C VAL A 12 -8.13 0.77 -6.43
N MET A 13 -7.27 0.01 -7.10
CA MET A 13 -6.06 0.55 -7.71
C MET A 13 -5.66 -0.23 -8.95
N VAL A 14 -4.81 0.37 -9.78
CA VAL A 14 -4.12 -0.31 -10.89
C VAL A 14 -2.66 -0.47 -10.50
N LEU A 15 -2.09 -1.67 -10.65
CA LEU A 15 -0.66 -1.89 -10.40
C LEU A 15 0.21 -1.45 -11.59
N PRO A 16 1.51 -1.14 -11.37
CA PRO A 16 2.40 -0.78 -12.46
C PRO A 16 2.47 -1.86 -13.54
N GLY A 17 2.38 -1.48 -14.81
CA GLY A 17 2.37 -2.44 -15.93
C GLY A 17 1.06 -3.21 -16.14
N GLU A 18 0.05 -3.00 -15.30
CA GLU A 18 -1.32 -3.52 -15.50
C GLU A 18 -2.26 -2.43 -16.05
N GLN A 19 -3.43 -2.86 -16.51
CA GLN A 19 -4.52 -1.99 -16.97
C GLN A 19 -5.78 -2.11 -16.10
N ASP A 20 -6.02 -3.29 -15.53
CA ASP A 20 -7.23 -3.58 -14.78
C ASP A 20 -7.14 -3.06 -13.34
N GLU A 21 -8.27 -2.60 -12.82
CA GLU A 21 -8.40 -2.22 -11.43
C GLU A 21 -8.58 -3.46 -10.54
N ARG A 22 -8.01 -3.42 -9.34
CA ARG A 22 -8.12 -4.46 -8.34
C ARG A 22 -8.58 -3.87 -7.02
N SER A 23 -9.48 -4.59 -6.33
CA SER A 23 -9.82 -4.31 -4.94
C SER A 23 -8.59 -4.51 -4.06
N VAL A 24 -8.21 -3.49 -3.29
CA VAL A 24 -7.08 -3.51 -2.38
C VAL A 24 -7.51 -3.06 -0.99
N THR A 25 -6.93 -3.69 0.03
CA THR A 25 -7.02 -3.25 1.42
C THR A 25 -5.61 -3.03 1.96
N LEU A 26 -5.37 -1.89 2.62
CA LEU A 26 -4.17 -1.66 3.42
C LEU A 26 -4.54 -1.63 4.90
N SER A 27 -3.93 -2.52 5.68
CA SER A 27 -4.01 -2.52 7.14
C SER A 27 -2.76 -1.84 7.70
N VAL A 28 -2.93 -0.73 8.41
CA VAL A 28 -1.84 0.13 8.89
C VAL A 28 -1.85 0.17 10.41
N ASP A 29 -0.75 -0.27 11.03
CA ASP A 29 -0.51 -0.11 12.47
C ASP A 29 0.57 0.95 12.66
N ALA A 30 0.20 2.11 13.19
CA ALA A 30 1.13 3.20 13.50
C ALA A 30 1.82 3.03 14.87
N ALA A 31 1.23 2.24 15.78
CA ALA A 31 1.75 2.01 17.13
C ALA A 31 2.87 0.96 17.12
N THR A 32 2.68 -0.11 16.34
CA THR A 32 3.71 -1.08 15.97
C THR A 32 3.91 -0.98 14.46
N PRO A 33 4.75 -0.03 13.97
CA PRO A 33 4.87 0.33 12.56
C PRO A 33 4.89 -0.88 11.64
N SER A 34 3.74 -1.14 11.02
CA SER A 34 3.55 -2.23 10.08
C SER A 34 2.45 -1.88 9.09
N VAL A 35 2.60 -2.41 7.88
CA VAL A 35 1.62 -2.25 6.81
C VAL A 35 1.45 -3.62 6.16
N ASN A 36 0.23 -4.12 6.08
CA ASN A 36 -0.12 -5.29 5.29
C ASN A 36 -0.98 -4.86 4.12
N ILE A 37 -0.73 -5.41 2.94
CA ILE A 37 -1.54 -5.17 1.73
C ILE A 37 -2.25 -6.47 1.39
N SER A 38 -3.55 -6.42 1.16
CA SER A 38 -4.31 -7.55 0.64
C SER A 38 -5.10 -7.17 -0.61
N PHE A 39 -5.20 -8.13 -1.52
CA PHE A 39 -6.00 -8.03 -2.73
C PHE A 39 -7.09 -9.11 -2.70
N GLU A 40 -8.29 -8.76 -3.19
CA GLU A 40 -9.41 -9.70 -3.24
C GLU A 40 -9.17 -10.84 -4.24
N GLU A 41 -8.51 -10.52 -5.36
CA GLU A 41 -8.08 -11.49 -6.36
C GLU A 41 -6.59 -11.79 -6.19
N PRO A 42 -6.18 -13.06 -6.34
CA PRO A 42 -4.78 -13.44 -6.19
C PRO A 42 -3.90 -12.84 -7.29
N ILE A 43 -2.67 -12.48 -6.92
CA ILE A 43 -1.61 -12.04 -7.81
C ILE A 43 -0.48 -13.06 -7.68
N GLU A 44 -0.20 -13.80 -8.75
CA GLU A 44 0.78 -14.90 -8.75
C GLU A 44 0.52 -15.97 -7.67
N GLY A 45 -0.74 -16.15 -7.28
CA GLY A 45 -1.17 -17.15 -6.30
C GLY A 45 -1.22 -16.66 -4.85
N GLU A 46 -0.71 -15.45 -4.57
CA GLU A 46 -0.77 -14.82 -3.26
C GLU A 46 -1.88 -13.78 -3.19
N THR A 47 -2.36 -13.47 -1.99
CA THR A 47 -3.38 -12.42 -1.76
C THR A 47 -2.94 -11.39 -0.72
N GLU A 48 -1.81 -11.61 -0.05
CA GLU A 48 -1.33 -10.76 1.04
C GLU A 48 0.18 -10.51 0.94
N TRP A 49 0.59 -9.29 1.27
CA TRP A 49 1.98 -8.86 1.27
C TRP A 49 2.27 -8.01 2.50
N GLN A 50 3.29 -8.40 3.26
CA GLN A 50 3.80 -7.59 4.35
C GLN A 50 4.78 -6.54 3.81
N ALA A 51 4.72 -5.32 4.35
CA ALA A 51 5.65 -4.27 4.03
C ALA A 51 7.08 -4.56 4.51
N ASP A 52 8.04 -4.37 3.62
CA ASP A 52 9.48 -4.40 3.89
C ASP A 52 10.08 -2.98 3.87
N ASN A 53 11.18 -2.77 4.59
CA ASN A 53 11.90 -1.50 4.65
C ASN A 53 11.00 -0.29 5.01
N LEU A 54 9.99 -0.52 5.85
CA LEU A 54 9.02 0.49 6.24
C LEU A 54 9.67 1.66 6.98
N THR A 55 9.45 2.85 6.45
CA THR A 55 9.66 4.13 7.13
C THR A 55 8.31 4.77 7.39
N PHE A 56 8.05 5.10 8.66
CA PHE A 56 6.82 5.74 9.09
C PHE A 56 7.12 7.08 9.75
N ALA A 57 6.37 8.12 9.40
CA ALA A 57 6.52 9.44 9.99
C ALA A 57 5.16 10.05 10.35
N ASN A 58 4.98 10.37 11.63
CA ASN A 58 3.77 11.02 12.12
C ASN A 58 3.89 12.52 11.89
N ARG A 59 2.94 13.11 11.16
CA ARG A 59 2.83 14.55 10.96
C ARG A 59 1.58 15.08 11.66
N VAL A 60 1.47 16.40 11.73
CA VAL A 60 0.37 17.07 12.44
C VAL A 60 -1.00 16.78 11.83
N LYS A 61 -1.07 16.52 10.51
CA LYS A 61 -2.34 16.35 9.77
C LYS A 61 -2.48 14.99 9.09
N TYR A 62 -1.41 14.22 9.00
CA TYR A 62 -1.39 12.94 8.30
C TYR A 62 -0.22 12.09 8.82
N ASN A 63 -0.30 10.79 8.63
CA ASN A 63 0.85 9.90 8.74
C ASN A 63 1.40 9.61 7.35
N GLU A 64 2.72 9.52 7.24
CA GLU A 64 3.44 9.22 6.01
C GLU A 64 4.07 7.83 6.14
N ALA A 65 3.88 6.99 5.13
CA ALA A 65 4.52 5.68 5.04
C ALA A 65 5.23 5.51 3.70
N VAL A 66 6.45 5.01 3.76
CA VAL A 66 7.23 4.59 2.59
C VAL A 66 7.79 3.20 2.85
N PHE A 67 7.51 2.26 1.97
CA PHE A 67 7.97 0.86 2.12
C PHE A 67 8.06 0.17 0.77
N THR A 68 8.51 -1.07 0.78
CA THR A 68 8.64 -1.90 -0.41
C THR A 68 7.91 -3.22 -0.23
N THR A 69 7.49 -3.84 -1.33
CA THR A 69 7.07 -5.25 -1.37
C THR A 69 7.72 -5.94 -2.56
N VAL A 70 7.84 -7.26 -2.50
CA VAL A 70 8.27 -8.11 -3.62
C VAL A 70 7.14 -9.06 -4.01
N GLY A 71 7.04 -9.40 -5.29
CA GLY A 71 5.97 -10.28 -5.80
C GLY A 71 4.75 -9.52 -6.31
N LEU A 72 4.86 -8.20 -6.53
CA LEU A 72 3.81 -7.36 -7.08
C LEU A 72 4.36 -6.51 -8.23
N PRO A 73 3.67 -6.38 -9.39
CA PRO A 73 2.48 -7.13 -9.79
C PRO A 73 2.78 -8.54 -10.30
N LYS A 74 4.06 -8.95 -10.33
CA LYS A 74 4.49 -10.28 -10.75
C LYS A 74 5.55 -10.81 -9.80
N ALA A 75 5.79 -12.12 -9.89
CA ALA A 75 6.84 -12.80 -9.17
C ALA A 75 8.18 -12.05 -9.37
N GLU A 76 8.93 -11.94 -8.27
CA GLU A 76 10.25 -11.27 -8.21
C GLU A 76 10.26 -9.75 -8.46
N ILE A 77 9.10 -9.12 -8.72
CA ILE A 77 9.04 -7.67 -8.93
C ILE A 77 8.92 -6.96 -7.60
N GLY A 78 9.89 -6.08 -7.35
CA GLY A 78 9.85 -5.11 -6.28
C GLY A 78 9.01 -3.89 -6.66
N VAL A 79 8.18 -3.41 -5.76
CA VAL A 79 7.50 -2.12 -5.86
C VAL A 79 7.75 -1.29 -4.61
N THR A 80 7.84 0.02 -4.79
CA THR A 80 7.89 0.99 -3.71
C THR A 80 6.51 1.62 -3.55
N TRP A 81 6.03 1.64 -2.31
CA TRP A 81 4.79 2.27 -1.92
C TRP A 81 5.08 3.55 -1.16
N LYS A 82 4.31 4.60 -1.44
CA LYS A 82 4.34 5.85 -0.69
C LYS A 82 2.91 6.31 -0.49
N PHE A 83 2.49 6.53 0.74
CA PHE A 83 1.17 7.08 1.00
C PHE A 83 1.16 8.04 2.18
N ASN A 84 0.13 8.88 2.19
CA ASN A 84 -0.27 9.66 3.34
C ASN A 84 -1.66 9.20 3.78
N SER A 85 -1.81 8.82 5.05
CA SER A 85 -3.13 8.63 5.68
C SER A 85 -3.50 9.86 6.48
N SER A 86 -4.64 10.44 6.15
CA SER A 86 -5.11 11.67 6.77
C SER A 86 -5.56 11.42 8.21
N LEU A 87 -5.24 12.36 9.10
CA LEU A 87 -5.73 12.36 10.50
C LEU A 87 -7.03 13.18 10.65
N ILE A 88 -7.46 13.85 9.58
CA ILE A 88 -8.58 14.79 9.58
C ILE A 88 -9.77 14.31 8.75
N ASP A 89 -9.52 13.43 7.78
CA ASP A 89 -10.52 12.74 6.99
C ASP A 89 -10.12 11.27 6.87
N ASP A 90 -11.07 10.43 6.51
CA ASP A 90 -10.90 8.98 6.50
C ASP A 90 -10.20 8.50 5.22
N SER A 91 -9.28 9.30 4.67
CA SER A 91 -8.63 9.02 3.39
C SER A 91 -7.17 8.60 3.53
N LEU A 92 -6.75 7.73 2.62
CA LEU A 92 -5.35 7.41 2.38
C LEU A 92 -5.08 7.59 0.90
N ALA A 93 -4.11 8.42 0.54
CA ALA A 93 -3.73 8.66 -0.85
C ALA A 93 -2.25 8.36 -1.04
N GLY A 94 -1.91 7.69 -2.13
CA GLY A 94 -0.56 7.24 -2.36
C GLY A 94 -0.23 6.92 -3.80
N VAL A 95 1.00 6.47 -4.00
CA VAL A 95 1.52 5.95 -5.26
C VAL A 95 2.24 4.64 -5.02
N VAL A 96 2.15 3.75 -6.01
CA VAL A 96 2.97 2.55 -6.14
C VAL A 96 3.86 2.69 -7.38
N ILE A 97 5.14 2.36 -7.23
CA ILE A 97 6.17 2.59 -8.24
C ILE A 97 6.93 1.29 -8.47
N ALA A 98 6.99 0.83 -9.72
CA ALA A 98 7.82 -0.32 -10.07
C ALA A 98 9.31 -0.01 -9.85
N GLN A 99 10.01 -0.88 -9.13
CA GLN A 99 11.46 -0.81 -9.04
C GLN A 99 12.10 -1.32 -10.34
N PRO A 100 13.36 -0.95 -10.65
CA PRO A 100 14.07 -1.49 -11.80
C PRO A 100 14.05 -3.03 -11.80
N ASN A 101 13.65 -3.63 -12.93
CA ASN A 101 13.51 -5.08 -13.09
C ASN A 101 13.76 -5.50 -14.54
N ASP A 102 14.08 -6.79 -14.71
CA ASP A 102 14.38 -7.37 -16.03
C ASP A 102 13.13 -7.65 -16.87
N GLN A 103 11.94 -7.64 -16.24
CA GLN A 103 10.66 -7.89 -16.91
C GLN A 103 10.07 -6.64 -17.57
N ARG A 104 10.78 -5.51 -17.52
CA ARG A 104 10.38 -4.21 -18.10
C ARG A 104 9.03 -3.69 -17.58
N ILE A 105 8.62 -4.11 -16.39
CA ILE A 105 7.48 -3.50 -15.70
C ILE A 105 7.93 -2.12 -15.22
N THR A 106 7.23 -1.08 -15.65
CA THR A 106 7.59 0.31 -15.33
C THR A 106 6.36 1.12 -14.98
N GLY A 107 6.59 2.29 -14.40
CA GLY A 107 5.56 3.29 -14.16
C GLY A 107 5.24 3.51 -12.68
N GLU A 108 4.44 4.54 -12.48
CA GLU A 108 3.88 4.97 -11.22
C GLU A 108 2.36 4.98 -11.35
N LYS A 109 1.66 4.48 -10.33
CA LYS A 109 0.20 4.46 -10.28
C LYS A 109 -0.26 5.08 -8.97
N GLY A 110 -1.08 6.12 -9.07
CA GLY A 110 -1.74 6.74 -7.93
C GLY A 110 -2.96 5.92 -7.49
N PHE A 111 -3.27 5.96 -6.21
CA PHE A 111 -4.45 5.34 -5.64
C PHE A 111 -4.98 6.17 -4.46
N VAL A 112 -6.28 6.04 -4.19
CA VAL A 112 -6.96 6.65 -3.04
C VAL A 112 -7.87 5.59 -2.42
N LEU A 113 -7.76 5.42 -1.11
CA LEU A 113 -8.52 4.48 -0.32
C LEU A 113 -9.26 5.23 0.79
N THR A 114 -10.29 4.57 1.33
CA THR A 114 -11.10 5.11 2.41
C THR A 114 -11.05 4.17 3.61
N ARG A 115 -10.94 4.72 4.81
CA ARG A 115 -10.93 3.95 6.05
C ARG A 115 -12.24 3.17 6.18
N THR A 116 -12.14 1.92 6.58
CA THR A 116 -13.28 1.08 6.91
C THR A 116 -13.39 0.94 8.43
N ASP A 117 -14.62 1.02 8.94
CA ASP A 117 -14.95 0.88 10.36
C ASP A 117 -14.89 -0.59 10.84
#